data_AF-A0A9E0XU17-F1
#
_entry.id   AF-A0A9E0XU17-F1
#
_cell.length_a   1.000
_cell.length_b   1.000
_cell.length_c   1.000
_cell.angle_alpha   90.00
_cell.angle_beta   90.00
_cell.angle_gamma   90.00
#
_symmetry.space_group_name_H-M   'P 1'
#
loop_
_entity.id
_entity.type
_entity.pdbx_description
1 polymer ?
#
loop_
_entity_poly.entity_id
_entity_poly.type
_entity_poly.pdbx_seq_one_letter_code
_entity_poly.pdbx_strand_id
1 'polypeptide(L)'
;MDAYLVLGTPSCGRRAAICDLISMGLYEKTSPALLMSNSEEPSDFDAKLEKLAKVFRYGNLSADEIPDLGACDVVFCMADSRADMISQIEKFKEICDRGVFRLVRILGFVDCSLYSLAFDECADFYDAM
;
A
#
# COMPACT_ATOMS: atom_id res chain seq x y z
N MET A 1 -12.88 -0.90 -9.72
CA MET A 1 -12.86 -0.80 -8.24
C MET A 1 -12.06 0.42 -7.83
N ASP A 2 -12.41 1.13 -6.76
CA ASP A 2 -11.63 2.28 -6.28
C ASP A 2 -10.34 1.81 -5.63
N ALA A 3 -9.21 2.40 -6.01
CA ALA A 3 -7.90 1.94 -5.58
C ALA A 3 -7.05 3.06 -4.99
N TYR A 4 -6.40 2.73 -3.88
CA TYR A 4 -5.37 3.54 -3.25
C TYR A 4 -4.03 2.84 -3.42
N LEU A 5 -3.06 3.48 -4.06
CA LEU A 5 -1.69 2.96 -4.10
C LEU A 5 -0.97 3.39 -2.82
N VAL A 6 -0.48 2.43 -2.05
CA VAL A 6 0.25 2.68 -0.80
C VAL A 6 1.73 2.41 -1.01
N LEU A 7 2.54 3.44 -0.81
CA LEU A 7 3.99 3.45 -0.96
C LEU A 7 4.66 3.71 0.39
N GLY A 8 5.85 3.17 0.58
CA GLY A 8 6.65 3.39 1.78
C GLY A 8 7.50 2.17 2.14
N THR A 9 8.49 2.39 3.00
CA THR A 9 9.41 1.36 3.49
C THR A 9 8.73 0.39 4.47
N PRO A 10 9.31 -0.78 4.81
CA PRO A 10 8.67 -1.76 5.68
C PRO A 10 8.28 -1.21 7.08
N SER A 11 9.02 -0.23 7.60
CA SER A 11 8.89 0.32 8.96
C SER A 11 8.13 1.64 9.06
N CYS A 12 7.75 2.29 7.95
CA CYS A 12 7.14 3.63 7.95
C CYS A 12 5.72 3.70 8.54
N GLY A 13 5.21 2.63 9.15
CA GLY A 13 3.88 2.62 9.78
C GLY A 13 2.70 2.48 8.82
N ARG A 14 2.93 2.23 7.52
CA ARG A 14 1.87 2.15 6.50
C ARG A 14 0.73 1.16 6.82
N ARG A 15 1.01 0.01 7.45
CA ARG A 15 -0.05 -0.93 7.90
C ARG A 15 -0.93 -0.33 9.01
N ALA A 16 -0.32 0.36 9.96
CA ALA A 16 -1.03 1.04 11.04
C ALA A 16 -1.93 2.15 10.48
N ALA A 17 -1.40 2.94 9.55
CA ALA A 17 -2.16 3.98 8.87
C ALA A 17 -3.33 3.43 8.05
N ILE A 18 -3.16 2.31 7.33
CA ILE A 18 -4.27 1.66 6.62
C ILE A 18 -5.33 1.17 7.61
N CYS A 19 -4.94 0.57 8.75
CA CYS A 19 -5.92 0.18 9.77
C CYS A 19 -6.80 1.36 10.19
N ASP A 20 -6.17 2.52 10.41
CA ASP A 20 -6.86 3.74 10.82
C ASP A 20 -7.76 4.29 9.71
N LEU A 21 -7.24 4.38 8.49
CA LEU A 21 -7.98 4.82 7.30
C LEU A 21 -9.21 3.93 7.03
N ILE A 22 -9.10 2.61 7.21
CA ILE A 22 -10.24 1.72 7.05
C ILE A 22 -11.25 1.90 8.19
N SER A 23 -10.78 2.03 9.42
CA SER A 23 -11.64 2.12 10.60
C SER A 23 -12.39 3.44 10.70
N MET A 24 -11.79 4.54 10.24
CA MET A 24 -12.28 5.90 10.47
C MET A 24 -12.36 6.78 9.22
N GLY A 25 -11.70 6.39 8.12
CA GLY A 25 -11.60 7.20 6.91
C GLY A 25 -12.51 6.76 5.75
N LEU A 26 -13.10 5.56 5.82
CA LEU A 26 -14.05 5.06 4.84
C LEU A 26 -15.50 5.26 5.28
N TYR A 27 -16.43 5.19 4.33
CA TYR A 27 -17.85 5.19 4.64
C TYR A 27 -18.26 3.88 5.32
N GLU A 28 -19.25 3.91 6.22
CA GLU A 28 -19.66 2.75 7.03
C GLU A 28 -20.05 1.50 6.23
N LYS A 29 -20.42 1.64 4.95
CA LYS A 29 -20.85 0.54 4.07
C LYS A 29 -19.80 0.10 3.07
N THR A 30 -18.58 0.64 3.14
CA THR A 30 -17.49 0.26 2.26
C THR A 30 -17.02 -1.16 2.58
N SER A 31 -16.66 -1.92 1.55
CA SER A 31 -16.16 -3.29 1.62
C SER A 31 -14.68 -3.27 1.17
N PRO A 32 -13.75 -3.03 2.10
CA PRO A 32 -12.34 -2.83 1.77
C PRO A 32 -11.60 -4.15 1.53
N ALA A 33 -10.72 -4.13 0.54
CA ALA A 33 -9.66 -5.11 0.34
C ALA A 33 -8.28 -4.49 0.60
N LEU A 34 -7.36 -5.30 1.11
CA LEU A 34 -5.94 -5.00 1.14
C LEU A 34 -5.23 -5.98 0.21
N LEU A 35 -4.51 -5.46 -0.78
CA LEU A 35 -3.66 -6.24 -1.66
C LEU A 35 -2.20 -5.95 -1.30
N MET A 36 -1.43 -6.97 -0.91
CA MET A 36 -0.05 -6.81 -0.44
C MET A 36 0.91 -7.84 -1.03
N SER A 37 2.19 -7.50 -1.18
CA SER A 37 3.16 -8.45 -1.74
C SER A 37 3.38 -9.68 -0.83
N ASN A 38 3.73 -10.82 -1.45
CA ASN A 38 4.16 -12.04 -0.75
C ASN A 38 5.52 -11.86 -0.03
N SER A 39 6.34 -10.91 -0.48
CA SER A 39 7.67 -10.61 0.11
C SER A 39 7.59 -9.78 1.39
N GLU A 40 6.39 -9.31 1.74
CA GLU A 40 6.17 -8.49 2.92
C GLU A 40 6.22 -9.32 4.20
N GLU A 41 7.12 -8.92 5.10
CA GLU A 41 7.25 -9.54 6.42
C GLU A 41 5.94 -9.45 7.22
N PRO A 42 5.67 -10.44 8.10
CA PRO A 42 4.60 -10.35 9.07
C PRO A 42 4.71 -9.09 9.94
N SER A 43 3.56 -8.54 10.31
CA SER A 43 3.46 -7.39 11.20
C SER A 43 2.40 -7.59 12.26
N ASP A 44 2.59 -6.98 13.44
CA ASP A 44 1.60 -6.97 14.53
C ASP A 44 0.24 -6.39 14.10
N PHE A 45 0.20 -5.61 13.02
CA PHE A 45 -1.03 -5.05 12.47
C PHE A 45 -1.81 -6.01 11.56
N ASP A 46 -1.23 -7.13 11.12
CA ASP A 46 -1.86 -8.03 10.15
C ASP A 46 -3.17 -8.61 10.71
N ALA A 47 -3.18 -9.04 11.98
CA ALA A 47 -4.38 -9.55 12.65
C ALA A 47 -5.49 -8.50 12.80
N LYS A 48 -5.15 -7.21 12.84
CA LYS A 48 -6.13 -6.11 12.84
C LYS A 48 -6.64 -5.85 11.43
N LEU A 49 -5.76 -5.87 10.43
CA LEU A 49 -6.13 -5.70 9.02
C LEU A 49 -7.09 -6.79 8.55
N GLU A 50 -6.86 -8.04 8.91
CA GLU A 50 -7.73 -9.17 8.57
C GLU A 50 -9.15 -9.06 9.16
N LYS A 51 -9.32 -8.32 10.26
CA LYS A 51 -10.64 -8.03 10.83
C LYS A 51 -11.35 -6.87 10.13
N LEU A 52 -10.58 -5.96 9.54
CA LEU A 52 -11.09 -4.72 8.93
C LEU A 52 -11.31 -4.85 7.43
N ALA A 53 -10.57 -5.73 6.75
CA ALA A 53 -10.58 -5.88 5.30
C ALA A 53 -10.29 -7.33 4.89
N LYS A 54 -10.68 -7.66 3.65
CA LYS A 54 -10.20 -8.88 3.01
C LYS A 54 -8.76 -8.70 2.57
N VAL A 55 -7.85 -9.48 3.13
CA VAL A 55 -6.42 -9.41 2.82
C VAL A 55 -6.08 -10.43 1.74
N PHE A 56 -5.48 -9.94 0.66
CA PHE A 56 -5.00 -10.72 -0.47
C PHE A 56 -3.51 -10.50 -0.63
N ARG A 57 -2.81 -11.54 -1.08
CA ARG A 57 -1.38 -11.42 -1.41
C ARG A 57 -1.09 -11.70 -2.87
N TYR A 58 -0.08 -11.01 -3.41
CA TYR A 58 0.37 -11.15 -4.79
C TYR A 58 1.87 -11.46 -4.88
N GLY A 59 2.27 -12.23 -5.88
CA GLY A 59 3.69 -12.48 -6.20
C GLY A 59 4.28 -11.36 -7.04
N ASN A 60 3.60 -11.00 -8.12
CA ASN A 60 3.94 -9.87 -8.96
C ASN A 60 2.74 -8.95 -9.12
N LEU A 61 2.98 -7.64 -9.11
CA LEU A 61 1.93 -6.66 -9.31
C LEU A 61 1.62 -6.59 -10.81
N SER A 62 0.66 -7.39 -11.27
CA SER A 62 0.23 -7.46 -12.67
C SER A 62 -1.28 -7.65 -12.72
N ALA A 63 -1.94 -7.06 -13.72
CA ALA A 63 -3.40 -7.18 -13.90
C ALA A 63 -3.86 -8.63 -14.07
N ASP A 64 -2.99 -9.50 -14.62
CA ASP A 64 -3.29 -10.92 -14.81
C ASP A 64 -3.08 -11.75 -13.53
N GLU A 65 -2.39 -11.20 -12.53
CA GLU A 65 -2.14 -11.83 -11.23
C GLU A 65 -2.95 -11.22 -10.09
N ILE A 66 -3.73 -10.15 -10.35
CA ILE A 66 -4.66 -9.61 -9.35
C ILE A 66 -5.70 -10.67 -9.03
N PRO A 67 -5.82 -11.10 -7.75
CA PRO A 67 -6.83 -12.09 -7.38
C PRO A 67 -8.22 -11.50 -7.53
N ASP A 68 -9.22 -12.37 -7.72
CA ASP A 68 -10.61 -11.94 -7.67
C ASP A 68 -10.93 -11.37 -6.28
N LEU A 69 -11.10 -10.05 -6.22
CA LEU A 69 -11.41 -9.33 -4.99
C LEU A 69 -12.89 -9.47 -4.59
N GLY A 70 -13.71 -10.13 -5.42
CA GLY A 70 -15.12 -10.37 -5.18
C GLY A 70 -15.92 -9.07 -5.04
N ALA A 71 -16.79 -9.02 -4.03
CA ALA A 71 -17.68 -7.88 -3.78
C ALA A 71 -17.02 -6.69 -3.04
N CYS A 72 -15.68 -6.58 -3.04
CA CYS A 72 -15.02 -5.39 -2.49
C CYS A 72 -15.23 -4.20 -3.42
N ASP A 73 -15.38 -3.00 -2.87
CA ASP A 73 -15.60 -1.76 -3.64
C ASP A 73 -14.38 -0.81 -3.60
N VAL A 74 -13.55 -0.96 -2.57
CA VAL A 74 -12.29 -0.23 -2.38
C VAL A 74 -11.14 -1.22 -2.15
N VAL A 75 -9.99 -0.96 -2.77
CA VAL A 75 -8.75 -1.70 -2.53
C VAL A 75 -7.61 -0.75 -2.13
N PHE A 76 -6.90 -1.11 -1.08
CA PHE A 76 -5.58 -0.55 -0.77
C PHE A 76 -4.55 -1.50 -1.39
N CYS A 77 -3.87 -1.04 -2.44
CA CYS A 77 -2.78 -1.76 -3.08
C CYS A 77 -1.47 -1.32 -2.44
N MET A 78 -0.93 -2.14 -1.54
CA MET A 78 0.33 -1.88 -0.88
C MET A 78 1.48 -2.42 -1.73
N ALA A 79 2.27 -1.50 -2.29
CA ALA A 79 3.45 -1.84 -3.07
C ALA A 79 4.48 -2.59 -2.22
N ASP A 80 5.23 -3.46 -2.87
CA ASP A 80 6.36 -4.14 -2.26
C ASP A 80 7.41 -3.11 -1.84
N SER A 81 7.72 -3.08 -0.55
CA SER A 81 8.63 -2.10 0.04
C SER A 81 10.10 -2.32 -0.30
N ARG A 82 10.45 -3.48 -0.86
CA ARG A 82 11.81 -3.88 -1.23
C ARG A 82 12.03 -3.91 -2.74
N ALA A 83 10.97 -3.73 -3.53
CA ALA A 83 11.05 -3.68 -4.98
C ALA A 83 11.36 -2.26 -5.47
N ASP A 84 11.81 -2.14 -6.72
CA ASP A 84 11.95 -0.86 -7.39
C ASP A 84 10.60 -0.14 -7.48
N MET A 85 10.53 1.05 -6.88
CA MET A 85 9.29 1.81 -6.75
C MET A 85 8.75 2.28 -8.10
N ILE A 86 9.61 2.68 -9.03
CA ILE A 86 9.20 3.13 -10.36
C ILE A 86 8.50 1.99 -11.09
N SER A 87 9.11 0.81 -11.08
CA SER A 87 8.53 -0.40 -11.67
C SER A 87 7.19 -0.78 -11.04
N GLN A 88 7.03 -0.64 -9.72
CA GLN A 88 5.74 -0.91 -9.05
C GLN A 88 4.65 0.11 -9.48
N ILE A 89 5.01 1.38 -9.62
CA ILE A 89 4.07 2.43 -10.09
C ILE A 89 3.64 2.18 -11.53
N GLU A 90 4.57 1.86 -12.43
CA GLU A 90 4.26 1.55 -13.84
C GLU A 90 3.35 0.32 -13.96
N LYS A 91 3.63 -0.73 -13.19
CA LYS A 91 2.77 -1.92 -13.10
C LYS A 91 1.37 -1.60 -12.57
N PHE A 92 1.28 -0.79 -11.52
CA PHE A 92 0.01 -0.33 -10.99
C PHE A 92 -0.77 0.51 -12.01
N LYS A 93 -0.07 1.38 -12.75
CA LYS A 93 -0.64 2.17 -13.83
C LYS A 93 -1.22 1.26 -14.92
N GLU A 94 -0.51 0.22 -15.34
CA GLU A 94 -1.02 -0.74 -16.34
C GLU A 94 -2.34 -1.38 -15.89
N ILE A 95 -2.44 -1.76 -14.60
CA ILE A 95 -3.67 -2.30 -14.00
C ILE A 95 -4.82 -1.28 -14.09
N CYS A 96 -4.52 -0.01 -13.84
CA CYS A 96 -5.50 1.08 -13.97
C CYS A 96 -5.92 1.31 -15.43
N ASP A 97 -4.96 1.31 -16.36
CA ASP A 97 -5.21 1.52 -17.79
C ASP A 97 -6.08 0.40 -18.39
N ARG A 98 -5.98 -0.82 -17.85
CA ARG A 98 -6.86 -1.96 -18.18
C ARG A 98 -8.25 -1.87 -17.55
N GLY A 99 -8.54 -0.83 -16.76
CA GLY A 99 -9.85 -0.58 -16.14
C GLY A 99 -10.16 -1.47 -14.93
N VAL A 100 -9.20 -2.27 -14.46
CA VAL A 100 -9.36 -3.11 -13.26
C VAL A 100 -9.53 -2.23 -12.03
N PHE A 101 -8.64 -1.24 -11.89
CA PHE A 101 -8.63 -0.27 -10.81
C PHE A 101 -8.87 1.15 -11.32
N ARG A 102 -9.55 1.95 -10.50
CA ARG A 102 -9.65 3.40 -10.63
C ARG A 102 -8.79 4.01 -9.54
N LEU A 103 -7.65 4.59 -9.90
CA LEU A 103 -6.80 5.29 -8.94
C LEU A 103 -7.57 6.46 -8.31
N VAL A 104 -7.71 6.43 -6.99
CA VAL A 104 -8.31 7.51 -6.20
C VAL A 104 -7.20 8.41 -5.67
N ARG A 105 -6.21 7.85 -4.98
CA ARG A 105 -5.04 8.56 -4.43
C ARG A 105 -3.83 7.66 -4.30
N ILE A 106 -2.65 8.27 -4.32
CA ILE A 106 -1.39 7.64 -3.91
C ILE A 106 -1.09 8.11 -2.48
N LEU A 107 -0.81 7.18 -1.58
CA LEU A 107 -0.47 7.43 -0.18
C LEU A 107 1.00 7.05 0.02
N GLY A 108 1.85 8.06 0.18
CA GLY A 108 3.27 7.87 0.49
C GLY A 108 3.51 8.00 1.99
N PHE A 109 4.13 6.99 2.58
CA PHE A 109 4.53 6.98 3.99
C PHE A 109 6.05 7.04 4.11
N VAL A 110 6.54 7.98 4.91
CA VAL A 110 7.97 8.22 5.13
C VAL A 110 8.30 7.95 6.59
N ASP A 111 9.35 7.16 6.81
CA ASP A 111 9.88 6.91 8.15
C ASP A 111 10.82 8.06 8.54
N CYS A 112 10.30 9.06 9.25
CA CYS A 112 11.09 10.22 9.67
C CYS A 112 12.22 9.87 10.67
N SER A 113 12.21 8.67 11.27
CA SER A 113 13.31 8.26 12.15
C SER A 113 14.61 8.01 11.38
N LEU A 114 14.54 7.76 10.06
CA LEU A 114 15.70 7.56 9.19
C LEU A 114 16.66 8.73 9.24
N TYR A 115 16.17 9.96 9.40
CA TYR A 115 17.04 11.13 9.52
C TYR A 115 17.99 11.04 10.71
N SER A 116 17.53 10.49 11.83
CA SER A 116 18.38 10.30 13.02
C SER A 116 19.25 9.05 12.92
N LEU A 117 18.77 7.99 12.25
CA LEU A 117 19.44 6.69 12.18
C LEU A 117 20.52 6.63 11.08
N ALA A 118 20.37 7.41 10.02
CA ALA A 118 21.22 7.46 8.85
C ALA A 118 21.46 8.93 8.45
N PHE A 119 21.88 9.74 9.43
CA PHE A 119 22.02 11.18 9.29
C PHE A 119 22.95 11.54 8.13
N ASP A 120 24.12 10.91 8.03
CA ASP A 120 25.11 11.23 7.00
C ASP A 120 24.56 10.96 5.59
N GLU A 121 23.78 9.90 5.40
CA GLU A 121 23.15 9.56 4.13
C GLU A 121 21.92 10.42 3.82
N CYS A 122 21.25 10.96 4.85
CA CYS A 122 20.00 11.71 4.71
C CYS A 122 20.19 13.24 4.75
N ALA A 123 21.33 13.73 5.25
CA ALA A 123 21.58 15.16 5.49
C ALA A 123 21.42 16.00 4.22
N ASP A 124 21.96 15.51 3.10
CA ASP A 124 21.89 16.20 1.79
C ASP A 124 20.46 16.31 1.24
N PHE A 125 19.54 15.47 1.71
CA PHE A 125 18.15 15.44 1.25
C PHE A 125 17.18 16.16 2.21
N TYR A 126 17.64 16.55 3.41
CA TYR A 126 16.79 17.14 4.44
C TYR A 126 16.42 18.60 4.13
N ASP A 127 17.35 19.38 3.59
CA ASP A 127 17.15 20.81 3.26
C ASP A 127 16.51 21.03 1.88
N ALA A 128 16.08 19.96 1.20
CA ALA A 128 15.43 20.01 -0.12
C ALA A 128 13.88 20.06 -0.05
N MET A 129 13.28 20.11 1.14
CA MET A 129 11.84 20.28 1.38
C MET A 129 11.50 21.69 1.88
#